data_AF-A0A8T4TZP3-F1
#
_entry.id   AF-A0A8T4TZP3-F1
#
_cell.length_a   1.000
_cell.length_b   1.000
_cell.length_c   1.000
_cell.angle_alpha   90.00
_cell.angle_beta   90.00
_cell.angle_gamma   90.00
#
_symmetry.space_group_name_H-M   'P 1'
#
loop_
_entity.id
_entity.type
_entity.pdbx_description
1 polymer ?
#
loop_
_entity_poly.entity_id
_entity_poly.type
_entity_poly.pdbx_seq_one_letter_code
_entity_poly.pdbx_strand_id
1 'polypeptide(L)'
;MKKDKPDRKSRRERIEKRYSEISSKQISSLKPIIAGIIAALCLLLFYSVIMLLSNSVKLALLQFYDIWYWIFILMFGFGTQVGLFVYLREIHKQKIQNLASANASVTSSAAISGTSMVACCAHHLTDLLPIIGFSAFALFLNRYQTVFILVGVFSNMIGMLIMVRMLQKFNAKPKNFILKNALRLNLNFAINVVALIGIIVILITIGFTMRG
;
A
#
# COMPACT_ATOMS: atom_id res chain seq x y z
N MET A 1 -32.12 34.43 -32.92
CA MET A 1 -32.26 33.71 -31.62
C MET A 1 -30.90 33.72 -30.90
N LYS A 2 -30.58 34.79 -30.13
CA LYS A 2 -29.34 34.88 -29.34
C LYS A 2 -29.49 33.96 -28.12
N LYS A 3 -28.77 32.83 -28.11
CA LYS A 3 -28.67 31.98 -26.91
C LYS A 3 -28.05 32.82 -25.79
N ASP A 4 -28.85 33.14 -24.79
CA ASP A 4 -28.44 33.85 -23.59
C ASP A 4 -27.36 33.01 -22.89
N LYS A 5 -26.11 33.49 -22.91
CA LYS A 5 -24.98 32.76 -22.32
C LYS A 5 -25.10 32.93 -20.80
N PRO A 6 -25.29 31.85 -20.03
CA PRO A 6 -25.46 31.96 -18.58
C PRO A 6 -24.28 32.71 -17.96
N ASP A 7 -24.58 33.68 -17.11
CA ASP A 7 -23.61 34.52 -16.41
C ASP A 7 -22.51 33.65 -15.78
N ARG A 8 -21.26 33.95 -16.14
CA ARG A 8 -20.08 33.19 -15.70
C ARG A 8 -19.96 33.17 -14.18
N LYS A 9 -20.41 34.23 -13.48
CA LYS A 9 -20.34 34.34 -12.03
C LYS A 9 -21.36 33.42 -11.36
N SER A 10 -22.62 33.46 -11.81
CA SER A 10 -23.68 32.51 -11.43
C SER A 10 -23.30 31.04 -11.67
N ARG A 11 -22.53 30.76 -12.73
CA ARG A 11 -22.02 29.40 -13.01
C ARG A 11 -20.96 28.97 -12.00
N ARG A 12 -20.02 29.86 -11.65
CA ARG A 12 -18.97 29.59 -10.65
C ARG A 12 -19.56 29.36 -9.27
N GLU A 13 -20.49 30.20 -8.84
CA GLU A 13 -21.17 30.07 -7.54
C GLU A 13 -21.98 28.77 -7.45
N ARG A 14 -22.69 28.38 -8.53
CA ARG A 14 -23.37 27.08 -8.57
C ARG A 14 -22.41 25.90 -8.52
N ILE A 15 -21.25 26.00 -9.16
CA ILE A 15 -20.21 24.95 -9.11
C ILE A 15 -19.61 24.87 -7.71
N GLU A 16 -19.27 26.00 -7.09
CA GLU A 16 -18.73 26.07 -5.73
C GLU A 16 -19.72 25.54 -4.71
N LYS A 17 -21.01 25.89 -4.82
CA LYS A 17 -22.08 25.40 -3.95
C LYS A 17 -22.30 23.89 -4.10
N ARG A 18 -22.27 23.38 -5.34
CA ARG A 18 -22.30 21.92 -5.58
C ARG A 18 -21.03 21.24 -5.06
N TYR A 19 -19.89 21.90 -5.16
CA TYR A 19 -18.63 21.39 -4.61
C TYR A 19 -18.67 21.34 -3.08
N SER A 20 -19.21 22.36 -2.44
CA SER A 20 -19.38 22.38 -0.98
C SER A 20 -20.40 21.36 -0.51
N GLU A 21 -21.51 21.15 -1.25
CA GLU A 21 -22.51 20.11 -0.95
C GLU A 21 -21.98 18.69 -1.17
N ILE A 22 -21.19 18.45 -2.22
CA ILE A 22 -20.50 17.17 -2.44
C ILE A 22 -19.45 16.95 -1.35
N SER A 23 -18.74 18.00 -0.95
CA SER A 23 -17.75 17.95 0.13
C SER A 23 -18.36 17.78 1.52
N SER A 24 -19.59 18.26 1.74
CA SER A 24 -20.32 18.15 3.01
C SER A 24 -21.16 16.89 3.09
N LYS A 25 -21.37 16.17 1.98
CA LYS A 25 -22.02 14.86 1.97
C LYS A 25 -21.10 13.86 2.67
N GLN A 26 -21.28 13.84 3.98
CA GLN A 26 -20.62 13.02 4.98
C GLN A 26 -20.55 11.58 4.48
N ILE A 27 -19.40 11.20 3.92
CA ILE A 27 -19.20 9.84 3.42
C ILE A 27 -19.15 8.96 4.65
N SER A 28 -20.04 7.97 4.71
CA SER A 28 -20.00 6.98 5.77
C SER A 28 -18.59 6.38 5.79
N SER A 29 -17.86 6.66 6.87
CA SER A 29 -16.49 6.20 7.10
C SER A 29 -16.36 4.68 7.11
N LEU A 30 -17.47 3.96 7.00
CA LEU A 30 -17.56 2.51 7.04
C LEU A 30 -17.03 1.85 5.77
N LYS A 31 -17.36 2.34 4.57
CA LYS A 31 -16.90 1.69 3.31
C LYS A 31 -15.37 1.64 3.19
N PRO A 32 -14.63 2.73 3.45
CA PRO A 32 -13.18 2.68 3.40
C PRO A 32 -12.57 1.73 4.42
N ILE A 33 -13.15 1.65 5.63
CA ILE A 33 -12.71 0.72 6.67
C ILE A 33 -12.95 -0.73 6.23
N ILE A 34 -14.15 -1.05 5.76
CA ILE A 34 -14.49 -2.39 5.27
C ILE A 34 -13.57 -2.79 4.11
N ALA A 35 -13.33 -1.88 3.15
CA ALA A 35 -12.45 -2.16 2.04
C ALA A 35 -11.00 -2.44 2.48
N GLY A 36 -10.50 -1.69 3.46
CA GLY A 36 -9.18 -1.93 4.06
C GLY A 36 -9.09 -3.27 4.78
N ILE A 37 -10.12 -3.63 5.55
CA ILE A 37 -10.20 -4.93 6.24
C ILE A 37 -10.24 -6.08 5.23
N ILE A 38 -11.10 -5.99 4.20
CA ILE A 38 -11.19 -7.00 3.13
C ILE A 38 -9.83 -7.14 2.44
N ALA A 39 -9.15 -6.03 2.12
CA ALA A 39 -7.84 -6.07 1.50
C ALA A 39 -6.77 -6.75 2.38
N ALA A 40 -6.78 -6.47 3.69
CA ALA A 40 -5.87 -7.14 4.63
C ALA A 40 -6.17 -8.64 4.74
N LEU A 41 -7.45 -9.03 4.80
CA LEU A 41 -7.85 -10.44 4.81
C LEU A 41 -7.52 -11.16 3.51
N CYS A 42 -7.70 -10.52 2.36
CA CYS A 42 -7.30 -11.08 1.08
C CYS A 42 -5.78 -11.29 1.01
N LEU A 43 -4.98 -10.35 1.53
CA LEU A 43 -3.53 -10.50 1.59
C LEU A 43 -3.12 -11.65 2.52
N LEU A 44 -3.77 -11.78 3.68
CA LEU A 44 -3.56 -12.90 4.60
C LEU A 44 -3.92 -14.25 3.95
N LEU A 45 -5.08 -14.32 3.30
CA LEU A 45 -5.54 -15.51 2.61
C LEU A 45 -4.57 -15.89 1.48
N PHE A 46 -4.12 -14.90 0.69
CA PHE A 46 -3.12 -15.10 -0.34
C PHE A 46 -1.83 -15.69 0.24
N TYR A 47 -1.34 -15.14 1.35
CA TYR A 47 -0.18 -15.67 2.07
C TYR A 47 -0.41 -17.11 2.54
N SER A 48 -1.54 -17.39 3.18
CA SER A 48 -1.88 -18.74 3.67
C SER A 48 -1.95 -19.76 2.55
N VAL A 49 -2.53 -19.41 1.39
CA VAL A 49 -2.59 -20.27 0.21
C VAL A 49 -1.19 -20.61 -0.30
N ILE A 50 -0.32 -19.60 -0.45
CA ILE A 50 1.07 -19.82 -0.90
C ILE A 50 1.85 -20.71 0.08
N MET A 51 1.64 -20.53 1.39
CA MET A 51 2.27 -21.36 2.42
C MET A 51 1.80 -22.83 2.34
N LEU A 52 0.49 -23.07 2.18
CA LEU A 52 -0.05 -24.42 2.01
C LEU A 52 0.44 -25.11 0.74
N LEU A 53 0.68 -24.36 -0.34
CA LEU A 53 1.22 -24.89 -1.59
C LEU A 53 2.70 -25.25 -1.49
N SER A 54 3.46 -24.55 -0.66
CA SER A 54 4.92 -24.67 -0.60
C SER A 54 5.39 -25.70 0.45
N ASN A 55 4.57 -26.03 1.44
CA ASN A 55 5.01 -26.84 2.57
C ASN A 55 3.89 -27.70 3.21
N SER A 56 4.28 -28.66 4.04
CA SER A 56 3.32 -29.43 4.85
C SER A 56 2.68 -28.55 5.94
N VAL A 57 1.41 -28.83 6.29
CA VAL A 57 0.60 -27.98 7.19
C VAL A 57 1.29 -27.71 8.55
N LYS A 58 2.02 -28.68 9.10
CA LYS A 58 2.76 -28.52 10.35
C LYS A 58 3.96 -27.58 10.23
N LEU A 59 4.69 -27.64 9.11
CA LEU A 59 5.84 -26.78 8.86
C LEU A 59 5.40 -25.34 8.52
N ALA A 60 4.28 -25.20 7.81
CA ALA A 60 3.68 -23.90 7.51
C ALA A 60 3.27 -23.11 8.78
N LEU A 61 2.77 -23.79 9.82
CA LEU A 61 2.39 -23.16 11.09
C LEU A 61 3.59 -22.67 11.91
N LEU A 62 4.68 -23.45 11.95
CA LEU A 62 5.92 -23.03 12.59
C LEU A 62 6.55 -21.84 11.86
N GLN A 63 6.58 -21.90 10.53
CA GLN A 63 7.08 -20.81 9.69
C GLN A 63 6.28 -19.52 9.92
N PHE A 64 4.95 -19.61 9.99
CA PHE A 64 4.11 -18.45 10.26
C PHE A 64 4.45 -17.78 11.59
N TYR A 65 4.75 -18.55 12.64
CA TYR A 65 5.11 -18.01 13.94
C TYR A 65 6.44 -17.25 13.93
N ASP A 66 7.40 -17.63 13.07
CA ASP A 66 8.69 -16.94 12.97
C ASP A 66 8.63 -15.62 12.19
N ILE A 67 7.68 -15.46 11.26
CA ILE A 67 7.55 -14.24 10.43
C ILE A 67 6.25 -13.46 10.65
N TRP A 68 5.44 -13.85 11.64
CA TRP A 68 4.13 -13.25 11.91
C TRP A 68 4.17 -11.73 12.05
N TYR A 69 5.22 -11.18 12.68
CA TYR A 69 5.38 -9.75 12.89
C TYR A 69 5.55 -8.98 11.57
N TRP A 70 6.32 -9.52 10.61
CA TRP A 70 6.47 -8.93 9.28
C TRP A 70 5.15 -8.98 8.50
N ILE A 71 4.45 -10.10 8.58
CA ILE A 71 3.14 -10.28 7.91
C ILE A 71 2.14 -9.30 8.47
N PHE A 72 2.09 -9.11 9.80
CA PHE A 72 1.17 -8.19 10.45
C PHE A 72 1.44 -6.74 10.04
N ILE A 73 2.71 -6.34 9.98
CA ILE A 73 3.10 -4.99 9.49
C ILE A 73 2.66 -4.79 8.04
N LEU A 74 2.88 -5.77 7.16
CA LEU A 74 2.46 -5.70 5.76
C LEU A 74 0.94 -5.67 5.61
N MET A 75 0.21 -6.52 6.34
CA MET A 75 -1.26 -6.54 6.39
C MET A 75 -1.83 -5.20 6.83
N PHE A 76 -1.31 -4.66 7.93
CA PHE A 76 -1.79 -3.41 8.51
C PHE A 76 -1.50 -2.23 7.57
N GLY A 77 -0.28 -2.18 7.01
CA GLY A 77 0.12 -1.16 6.04
C GLY A 77 -0.73 -1.20 4.78
N PHE A 78 -0.88 -2.39 4.18
CA PHE A 78 -1.65 -2.59 2.95
C PHE A 78 -3.14 -2.29 3.14
N GLY A 79 -3.76 -2.82 4.21
CA GLY A 79 -5.16 -2.55 4.54
C GLY A 79 -5.42 -1.06 4.78
N THR A 80 -4.51 -0.39 5.49
CA THR A 80 -4.58 1.06 5.69
C THR A 80 -4.46 1.82 4.37
N GLN A 81 -3.52 1.44 3.50
CA GLN A 81 -3.32 2.07 2.20
C GLN A 81 -4.56 1.93 1.30
N VAL A 82 -5.15 0.74 1.23
CA VAL A 82 -6.39 0.48 0.46
C VAL A 82 -7.57 1.25 1.05
N GLY A 83 -7.71 1.26 2.38
CA GLY A 83 -8.75 2.05 3.04
C GLY A 83 -8.61 3.55 2.74
N LEU A 84 -7.40 4.08 2.79
CA LEU A 84 -7.12 5.48 2.45
C LEU A 84 -7.42 5.79 0.97
N PHE A 85 -7.08 4.87 0.07
CA PHE A 85 -7.39 4.98 -1.34
C PHE A 85 -8.90 4.99 -1.62
N VAL A 86 -9.67 4.09 -0.98
CA VAL A 86 -11.14 4.06 -1.13
C VAL A 86 -11.77 5.30 -0.54
N TYR A 87 -11.30 5.77 0.62
CA TYR A 87 -11.75 7.03 1.22
C TYR A 87 -11.51 8.21 0.27
N LEU A 88 -10.30 8.30 -0.27
CA LEU A 88 -9.92 9.32 -1.22
C LEU A 88 -10.81 9.26 -2.47
N ARG A 89 -11.01 8.05 -3.04
CA ARG A 89 -11.85 7.81 -4.22
C ARG A 89 -13.31 8.19 -4.02
N GLU A 90 -13.87 7.95 -2.83
CA GLU A 90 -15.25 8.33 -2.54
C GLU A 90 -15.42 9.86 -2.47
N ILE A 91 -14.47 10.60 -1.88
CA ILE A 91 -14.56 12.07 -1.76
C ILE A 91 -14.32 12.77 -3.11
N HIS A 92 -13.40 12.26 -3.93
CA HIS A 92 -13.00 12.93 -5.17
C HIS A 92 -13.12 12.03 -6.42
N LYS A 93 -14.21 11.26 -6.51
CA LYS A 93 -14.45 10.25 -7.55
C LYS A 93 -14.13 10.73 -8.98
N GLN A 94 -14.53 11.95 -9.35
CA GLN A 94 -14.28 12.51 -10.68
C GLN A 94 -12.85 13.04 -10.89
N LYS A 95 -12.15 13.49 -9.85
CA LYS A 95 -10.76 13.99 -9.97
C LYS A 95 -9.73 12.86 -9.87
N ILE A 96 -10.06 11.76 -9.21
CA ILE A 96 -9.14 10.63 -8.96
C ILE A 96 -9.11 9.62 -10.10
N GLN A 97 -10.20 9.44 -10.85
CA GLN A 97 -10.18 8.60 -12.05
C GLN A 97 -9.10 9.03 -13.05
N ASN A 98 -8.68 10.30 -13.00
CA ASN A 98 -7.62 10.87 -13.84
C ASN A 98 -6.24 10.94 -13.15
N LEU A 99 -6.12 10.55 -11.87
CA LEU A 99 -4.84 10.54 -11.16
C LEU A 99 -4.20 9.15 -11.25
N ALA A 100 -3.44 8.94 -12.32
CA ALA A 100 -2.64 7.73 -12.54
C ALA A 100 -1.76 7.38 -11.33
N SER A 101 -1.21 8.38 -10.64
CA SER A 101 -0.33 8.21 -9.48
C SER A 101 -1.01 7.58 -8.25
N ALA A 102 -2.32 7.76 -8.07
CA ALA A 102 -3.03 7.15 -6.94
C ALA A 102 -3.17 5.63 -7.17
N ASN A 103 -3.70 5.27 -8.33
CA ASN A 103 -3.86 3.88 -8.74
C ASN A 103 -2.50 3.17 -8.81
N ALA A 104 -1.51 3.80 -9.43
CA ALA A 104 -0.16 3.26 -9.54
C ALA A 104 0.47 2.96 -8.18
N SER A 105 0.31 3.83 -7.18
CA SER A 105 0.89 3.59 -5.85
C SER A 105 0.25 2.40 -5.11
N VAL A 106 -1.07 2.18 -5.23
CA VAL A 106 -1.73 1.01 -4.61
C VAL A 106 -1.38 -0.26 -5.35
N THR A 107 -1.42 -0.24 -6.69
CA THR A 107 -1.08 -1.40 -7.51
C THR A 107 0.39 -1.80 -7.37
N SER A 108 1.31 -0.84 -7.34
CA SER A 108 2.74 -1.11 -7.12
C SER A 108 3.00 -1.65 -5.72
N SER A 109 2.41 -1.05 -4.67
CA SER A 109 2.49 -1.59 -3.31
C SER A 109 1.95 -3.02 -3.21
N ALA A 110 0.82 -3.32 -3.87
CA ALA A 110 0.24 -4.67 -3.91
C ALA A 110 1.17 -5.66 -4.61
N ALA A 111 1.70 -5.28 -5.78
CA ALA A 111 2.63 -6.10 -6.55
C ALA A 111 3.92 -6.36 -5.78
N ILE A 112 4.54 -5.32 -5.23
CA ILE A 112 5.77 -5.44 -4.46
C ILE A 112 5.54 -6.29 -3.20
N SER A 113 4.44 -6.08 -2.47
CA SER A 113 4.12 -6.89 -1.28
C SER A 113 3.86 -8.35 -1.64
N GLY A 114 3.09 -8.60 -2.70
CA GLY A 114 2.82 -9.95 -3.19
C GLY A 114 4.08 -10.66 -3.67
N THR A 115 4.92 -9.99 -4.46
CA THR A 115 6.22 -10.52 -4.91
C THR A 115 7.16 -10.75 -3.73
N SER A 116 7.18 -9.86 -2.74
CA SER A 116 8.00 -10.03 -1.54
C SER A 116 7.57 -11.25 -0.73
N MET A 117 6.26 -11.47 -0.59
CA MET A 117 5.70 -12.67 0.05
C MET A 117 6.00 -13.93 -0.76
N VAL A 118 5.79 -13.91 -2.08
CA VAL A 118 6.11 -15.06 -2.93
C VAL A 118 7.60 -15.38 -2.88
N ALA A 119 8.48 -14.37 -2.94
CA ALA A 119 9.92 -14.56 -2.78
C ALA A 119 10.27 -15.12 -1.39
N CYS A 120 9.60 -14.65 -0.33
CA CYS A 120 9.79 -15.18 1.02
C CYS A 120 9.21 -16.58 1.22
N CYS A 121 8.32 -17.07 0.34
CA CYS A 121 7.82 -18.45 0.42
C CYS A 121 8.57 -19.38 -0.55
N ALA A 122 8.98 -18.87 -1.71
CA ALA A 122 9.69 -19.60 -2.76
C ALA A 122 11.08 -20.06 -2.30
N HIS A 123 11.66 -19.42 -1.29
CA HIS A 123 12.90 -19.90 -0.69
C HIS A 123 12.75 -21.23 0.08
N HIS A 124 11.54 -21.69 0.39
CA HIS A 124 11.32 -23.06 0.91
C HIS A 124 11.13 -24.08 -0.20
N LEU A 125 10.73 -23.61 -1.39
CA LEU A 125 10.66 -24.46 -2.58
C LEU A 125 12.06 -24.95 -2.97
N THR A 126 13.12 -24.28 -2.50
CA THR A 126 14.52 -24.63 -2.77
C THR A 126 14.90 -26.03 -2.30
N ASP A 127 14.18 -26.58 -1.32
CA ASP A 127 14.38 -27.94 -0.81
C ASP A 127 13.89 -29.01 -1.81
N LEU A 128 13.02 -28.65 -2.75
CA LEU A 128 12.53 -29.50 -3.84
C LEU A 128 13.19 -29.18 -5.19
N LEU A 129 13.91 -28.06 -5.29
CA LEU A 129 14.59 -27.61 -6.50
C LEU A 129 15.89 -28.32 -6.93
N PRO A 130 16.55 -29.24 -6.17
CA PRO A 130 17.76 -29.90 -6.67
C PRO A 130 17.57 -30.67 -7.98
N ILE A 131 16.32 -30.91 -8.42
CA ILE A 131 15.99 -31.70 -9.62
C ILE A 131 15.94 -30.83 -10.90
N ILE A 132 15.81 -29.50 -10.82
CA ILE A 132 15.52 -28.64 -11.99
C ILE A 132 16.47 -27.44 -12.08
N GLY A 133 17.80 -27.60 -12.03
CA GLY A 133 18.78 -26.58 -12.49
C GLY A 133 18.71 -25.13 -11.95
N PHE A 134 17.78 -24.80 -11.05
CA PHE A 134 17.46 -23.48 -10.52
C PHE A 134 18.11 -23.24 -9.14
N SER A 135 19.07 -24.08 -8.76
CA SER A 135 19.73 -24.06 -7.44
C SER A 135 20.38 -22.71 -7.13
N ALA A 136 20.91 -22.00 -8.13
CA ALA A 136 21.48 -20.66 -7.94
C ALA A 136 20.41 -19.59 -7.63
N PHE A 137 19.25 -19.67 -8.26
CA PHE A 137 18.13 -18.74 -8.03
C PHE A 137 17.49 -18.98 -6.66
N ALA A 138 17.37 -20.25 -6.28
CA ALA A 138 16.98 -20.71 -4.96
C ALA A 138 17.85 -20.11 -3.85
N LEU A 139 19.18 -20.27 -3.95
CA LEU A 139 20.13 -19.72 -3.01
C LEU A 139 20.08 -18.19 -2.95
N PHE A 140 19.88 -17.53 -4.09
CA PHE A 140 19.68 -16.09 -4.16
C PHE A 140 18.42 -15.64 -3.41
N LEU A 141 17.28 -16.29 -3.63
CA LEU A 141 16.02 -15.95 -2.96
C LEU A 141 16.12 -16.14 -1.44
N ASN A 142 16.76 -17.21 -0.98
CA ASN A 142 16.98 -17.46 0.44
C ASN A 142 17.89 -16.38 1.05
N ARG A 143 19.03 -16.11 0.41
CA ARG A 143 20.02 -15.13 0.90
C ARG A 143 19.47 -13.71 0.98
N TYR A 144 18.62 -13.30 0.03
CA TYR A 144 18.09 -11.93 -0.04
C TYR A 144 16.64 -11.79 0.47
N GLN A 145 16.07 -12.80 1.13
CA GLN A 145 14.70 -12.79 1.64
C GLN A 145 14.37 -11.52 2.46
N THR A 146 15.23 -11.18 3.42
CA THR A 146 15.03 -10.01 4.28
C THR A 146 15.00 -8.71 3.49
N VAL A 147 15.79 -8.61 2.42
CA VAL A 147 15.84 -7.44 1.55
C VAL A 147 14.51 -7.27 0.81
N PHE A 148 13.93 -8.34 0.29
CA PHE A 148 12.61 -8.28 -0.37
C PHE A 148 11.51 -7.82 0.61
N ILE A 149 11.48 -8.37 1.82
CA ILE A 149 10.50 -7.95 2.84
C ILE A 149 10.65 -6.46 3.17
N LEU A 150 11.87 -5.98 3.37
CA LEU A 150 12.13 -4.57 3.66
C LEU A 150 11.68 -3.65 2.51
N VAL A 151 11.95 -4.03 1.26
CA VAL A 151 11.47 -3.29 0.08
C VAL A 151 9.95 -3.20 0.08
N GLY A 152 9.25 -4.31 0.36
CA GLY A 152 7.79 -4.32 0.50
C GLY A 152 7.27 -3.39 1.59
N VAL A 153 7.90 -3.42 2.78
CA VAL A 153 7.51 -2.58 3.92
C VAL A 153 7.70 -1.08 3.60
N PHE A 154 8.88 -0.68 3.11
CA PHE A 154 9.13 0.72 2.78
C PHE A 154 8.27 1.21 1.61
N SER A 155 8.01 0.36 0.60
CA SER A 155 7.08 0.68 -0.48
C SER A 155 5.66 0.95 0.03
N ASN A 156 5.16 0.12 0.95
CA ASN A 156 3.85 0.34 1.58
C ASN A 156 3.80 1.65 2.38
N MET A 157 4.87 1.97 3.12
CA MET A 157 4.95 3.24 3.85
C MET A 157 4.92 4.45 2.90
N ILE A 158 5.70 4.42 1.81
CA ILE A 158 5.72 5.49 0.81
C ILE A 158 4.35 5.63 0.15
N GLY A 159 3.73 4.52 -0.26
CA GLY A 159 2.38 4.50 -0.83
C GLY A 159 1.33 5.11 0.10
N MET A 160 1.40 4.80 1.40
CA MET A 160 0.53 5.40 2.41
C MET A 160 0.72 6.92 2.51
N LEU A 161 1.97 7.40 2.57
CA LEU A 161 2.27 8.84 2.63
C LEU A 161 1.80 9.58 1.36
N ILE A 162 1.93 8.95 0.19
CA ILE A 162 1.39 9.49 -1.07
C ILE A 162 -0.13 9.66 -0.98
N MET A 163 -0.86 8.67 -0.42
CA MET A 163 -2.31 8.77 -0.23
C MET A 163 -2.70 9.92 0.71
N VAL A 164 -1.99 10.09 1.83
CA VAL A 164 -2.21 11.24 2.73
C VAL A 164 -1.92 12.56 2.00
N ARG A 165 -0.90 12.60 1.14
CA ARG A 165 -0.53 13.81 0.38
C ARG A 165 -1.58 14.18 -0.64
N MET A 166 -2.20 13.17 -1.25
CA MET A 166 -3.35 13.40 -2.11
C MET A 166 -4.54 13.94 -1.32
N LEU A 167 -4.81 13.40 -0.12
CA LEU A 167 -5.86 13.94 0.76
C LEU A 167 -5.63 15.42 1.12
N GLN A 168 -4.37 15.83 1.39
CA GLN A 168 -4.02 17.24 1.57
C GLN A 168 -4.29 18.06 0.31
N LYS A 169 -3.81 17.59 -0.85
CA LYS A 169 -3.97 18.30 -2.14
C LYS A 169 -5.43 18.52 -2.52
N PHE A 170 -6.30 17.61 -2.11
CA PHE A 170 -7.73 17.68 -2.38
C PHE A 170 -8.54 18.36 -1.27
N ASN A 171 -7.89 18.93 -0.25
CA ASN A 171 -8.54 19.62 0.87
C ASN A 171 -9.58 18.75 1.60
N ALA A 172 -9.28 17.46 1.77
CA ALA A 172 -10.12 16.59 2.57
C ALA A 172 -10.21 17.12 4.01
N LYS A 173 -11.41 17.18 4.57
CA LYS A 173 -11.66 17.58 5.98
C LYS A 173 -12.07 16.36 6.79
N PRO A 174 -11.10 15.52 7.20
CA PRO A 174 -11.42 14.32 7.96
C PRO A 174 -11.90 14.68 9.37
N LYS A 175 -12.91 13.94 9.85
CA LYS A 175 -13.41 14.06 11.23
C LYS A 175 -12.46 13.44 12.26
N ASN A 176 -11.68 12.43 11.84
CA ASN A 176 -10.81 11.66 12.72
C ASN A 176 -9.55 12.45 13.10
N PHE A 177 -9.24 12.48 14.40
CA PHE A 177 -8.09 13.20 14.97
C PHE A 177 -6.75 12.80 14.32
N ILE A 178 -6.52 11.50 14.16
CA ILE A 178 -5.29 10.93 13.57
C ILE A 178 -5.09 11.47 12.15
N LEU A 179 -6.14 11.42 11.32
CA LEU A 179 -6.04 11.84 9.93
C LEU A 179 -5.89 13.36 9.82
N LYS A 180 -6.57 14.13 10.69
CA LYS A 180 -6.38 15.58 10.79
C LYS A 180 -4.93 15.95 11.14
N ASN A 181 -4.29 15.21 12.04
CA ASN A 181 -2.89 15.43 12.40
C ASN A 181 -1.94 15.02 11.26
N ALA A 182 -2.21 13.88 10.60
CA ALA A 182 -1.44 13.44 9.44
C ALA A 182 -1.48 14.46 8.29
N LEU A 183 -2.63 15.13 8.08
CA LEU A 183 -2.77 16.20 7.09
C LEU A 183 -2.02 17.50 7.45
N ARG A 184 -1.44 17.63 8.65
CA ARG A 184 -0.59 18.78 9.02
C ARG A 184 0.90 18.52 8.78
N LEU A 185 1.28 17.28 8.47
CA LEU A 185 2.67 16.93 8.24
C LEU A 185 3.19 17.48 6.90
N ASN A 186 4.48 17.80 6.85
CA ASN A 186 5.17 18.03 5.58
C ASN A 186 5.43 16.67 4.90
N LEU A 187 4.49 16.22 4.08
CA LEU A 187 4.55 14.89 3.49
C LEU A 187 5.66 14.74 2.44
N ASN A 188 6.14 15.83 1.83
CA ASN A 188 7.29 15.76 0.93
C ASN A 188 8.55 15.40 1.72
N PHE A 189 8.73 16.07 2.86
CA PHE A 189 9.82 15.77 3.77
C PHE A 189 9.70 14.34 4.31
N ALA A 190 8.50 13.94 4.77
CA ALA A 190 8.27 12.60 5.29
C ALA A 190 8.55 11.50 4.24
N ILE A 191 8.09 11.67 3.00
CA ILE A 191 8.35 10.70 1.90
C ILE A 191 9.86 10.60 1.64
N ASN A 192 10.56 11.73 1.54
CA ASN A 192 12.00 11.75 1.29
C ASN A 192 12.79 11.10 2.43
N VAL A 193 12.41 11.38 3.68
CA VAL A 193 13.03 10.76 4.86
C VAL A 193 12.80 9.26 4.89
N VAL A 194 11.57 8.79 4.67
CA VAL A 194 11.26 7.35 4.62
C VAL A 194 12.00 6.66 3.48
N ALA A 195 12.06 7.28 2.29
CA ALA A 195 12.80 6.74 1.15
C ALA A 195 14.30 6.65 1.42
N LEU A 196 14.90 7.70 2.00
CA LEU A 196 16.32 7.74 2.35
C LEU A 196 16.67 6.68 3.40
N ILE A 197 15.89 6.61 4.49
CA ILE A 197 16.07 5.59 5.52
C ILE A 197 15.92 4.19 4.92
N GLY A 198 14.91 3.98 4.07
CA GLY A 198 14.70 2.70 3.40
C GLY A 198 15.89 2.27 2.55
N ILE A 199 16.43 3.18 1.73
CA ILE A 199 17.62 2.92 0.91
C ILE A 199 18.82 2.57 1.81
N ILE A 200 19.07 3.35 2.86
CA ILE A 200 20.19 3.10 3.78
C ILE A 200 20.06 1.73 4.45
N VAL A 201 18.88 1.40 4.99
CA VAL A 201 18.63 0.11 5.66
C VAL A 201 18.79 -1.06 4.68
N ILE A 202 18.27 -0.92 3.45
CA ILE A 202 18.41 -1.94 2.40
C ILE A 202 19.87 -2.14 2.02
N LEU A 203 20.63 -1.07 1.80
CA LEU A 203 22.06 -1.15 1.44
C LEU A 203 22.89 -1.77 2.56
N ILE A 204 22.64 -1.39 3.81
CA ILE A 204 23.28 -1.99 4.98
C ILE A 204 22.98 -3.48 5.03
N THR A 205 21.70 -3.87 4.87
CA THR A 205 21.27 -5.27 4.88
C THR A 205 21.96 -6.06 3.78
N ILE A 206 21.99 -5.55 2.54
CA ILE A 206 22.72 -6.16 1.42
C ILE A 206 24.20 -6.34 1.76
N GLY A 207 24.84 -5.31 2.34
CA GLY A 207 26.25 -5.36 2.73
C GLY A 207 26.55 -6.46 3.77
N PHE A 208 25.68 -6.63 4.76
CA PHE A 208 25.78 -7.74 5.71
C PHE A 208 25.54 -9.10 5.04
N THR A 209 24.51 -9.19 4.21
CA THR A 209 24.15 -10.41 3.46
C THR A 209 25.23 -10.85 2.47
N MET A 210 26.02 -9.93 1.90
CA MET A 210 27.16 -10.27 1.03
C MET A 210 28.42 -10.69 1.79
N ARG A 211 28.54 -10.34 3.08
CA ARG A 211 29.72 -10.67 3.91
C ARG A 211 29.62 -12.01 4.63
N GLY A 212 28.41 -12.49 4.92
CA GLY A 212 28.15 -13.84 5.49
C GLY A 212 27.99 -14.89 4.42
#